data_AF-A0A438KBQ5-F1
#
_entry.id   AF-A0A438KBQ5-F1
#
_cell.length_a   1.000
_cell.length_b   1.000
_cell.length_c   1.000
_cell.angle_alpha   90.00
_cell.angle_beta   90.00
_cell.angle_gamma   90.00
#
_symmetry.space_group_name_H-M   'P 1'
#
loop_
_entity.id
_entity.type
_entity.pdbx_description
1 polymer ?
#
loop_
_entity_poly.entity_id
_entity_poly.type
_entity_poly.pdbx_seq_one_letter_code
_entity_poly.pdbx_strand_id
1 'polypeptide(L)'
;MFPSKQKSIKSLFSTEGVKKVGKAISKSFLFNAADSGPYYQSMIDTIAEAGPGIKGPTGYQIGNTYLEEEVQELESIINFMIYSDRSMIYHSSVDTTNIPKTTDYIFFLMDKVVEEVGEENVVQVVTDNEASFKAAGMLLMEKRKHLFWSPCAAHCIDLMLEDIGSMKQIKETLDQAKMITGFIYNSLKVVNLMKVFTKDRDLLRPGIIRFATEFISLESLIVMRLI
;
A
#
# COMPACT_ATOMS: atom_id res chain seq x y z
N MET A 1 9.52 43.69 -39.40
CA MET A 1 9.26 42.26 -39.68
C MET A 1 10.13 41.44 -38.74
N PHE A 2 9.58 40.99 -37.60
CA PHE A 2 10.30 40.12 -36.66
C PHE A 2 10.18 38.68 -37.18
N PRO A 3 11.27 37.94 -37.42
CA PRO A 3 11.15 36.52 -37.67
C PRO A 3 11.14 35.80 -36.32
N SER A 4 9.96 35.58 -35.76
CA SER A 4 9.76 34.57 -34.72
C SER A 4 9.95 33.18 -35.35
N LYS A 5 11.17 32.66 -35.34
CA LYS A 5 11.43 31.25 -35.66
C LYS A 5 10.83 30.40 -34.55
N GLN A 6 9.64 29.87 -34.78
CA GLN A 6 9.07 28.77 -34.00
C GLN A 6 10.01 27.57 -34.14
N LYS A 7 10.54 27.07 -33.02
CA LYS A 7 11.42 25.90 -33.02
C LYS A 7 10.62 24.68 -33.48
N SER A 8 11.14 23.97 -34.48
CA SER A 8 10.58 22.72 -34.99
C SER A 8 10.60 21.63 -33.91
N ILE A 9 9.49 20.89 -33.81
CA ILE A 9 9.23 19.77 -32.89
C ILE A 9 10.34 18.70 -32.96
N LYS A 10 11.07 18.58 -34.07
CA LYS A 10 12.20 17.64 -34.21
C LYS A 10 13.44 17.99 -33.38
N SER A 11 13.51 19.17 -32.78
CA SER A 11 14.64 19.57 -31.90
C SER A 11 14.52 19.07 -30.46
N LEU A 12 13.39 18.45 -30.08
CA LEU A 12 13.13 17.95 -28.72
C LEU A 12 13.83 16.62 -28.41
N PHE A 13 14.16 15.82 -29.43
CA PHE A 13 14.93 14.57 -29.28
C PHE A 13 16.41 14.77 -29.64
N SER A 14 17.03 15.86 -29.20
CA SER A 14 18.48 15.97 -29.33
C SER A 14 19.13 14.91 -28.44
N THR A 15 20.16 14.24 -28.96
CA THR A 15 21.02 13.32 -28.19
C THR A 15 21.52 13.95 -26.88
N GLU A 16 21.58 15.28 -26.84
CA GLU A 16 21.95 16.08 -25.68
C GLU A 16 20.83 16.18 -24.63
N GLY A 17 19.57 16.33 -25.05
CA GLY A 17 18.40 16.28 -24.16
C GLY A 17 18.28 14.92 -23.48
N VAL A 18 18.37 13.84 -24.26
CA VAL A 18 18.35 12.45 -23.75
C VAL A 18 19.51 12.21 -22.78
N LYS A 19 20.72 12.69 -23.10
CA LYS A 19 21.89 12.59 -22.22
C LYS A 19 21.73 13.36 -20.92
N LYS A 20 21.10 14.54 -20.95
CA LYS A 20 20.85 15.36 -19.75
C LYS A 20 19.83 14.70 -18.83
N VAL A 21 18.76 14.15 -19.40
CA VAL A 21 17.73 13.38 -18.68
C VAL A 21 18.35 12.14 -18.06
N GLY A 22 19.08 11.34 -18.84
CA GLY A 22 19.76 10.13 -18.34
C GLY A 22 20.74 10.41 -17.20
N LYS A 23 21.52 11.50 -17.27
CA LYS A 23 22.41 11.92 -16.16
C LYS A 23 21.67 12.38 -14.91
N ALA A 24 20.49 12.97 -15.04
CA ALA A 24 19.69 13.39 -13.89
C ALA A 24 19.12 12.17 -13.17
N ILE A 25 18.56 11.22 -13.92
CA ILE A 25 18.06 9.95 -13.40
C ILE A 25 19.17 9.15 -12.71
N SER A 26 20.34 9.00 -13.35
CA SER A 26 21.42 8.15 -12.82
C SER A 26 22.01 8.64 -11.50
N LYS A 27 21.69 9.88 -11.08
CA LYS A 27 22.07 10.44 -9.79
C LYS A 27 21.03 10.18 -8.70
N SER A 28 19.80 9.86 -9.06
CA SER A 28 18.66 9.78 -8.15
C SER A 28 18.11 8.36 -8.00
N PHE A 29 18.23 7.52 -9.03
CA PHE A 29 17.69 6.16 -9.05
C PHE A 29 18.80 5.10 -9.07
N LEU A 30 18.54 3.95 -8.41
CA LEU A 30 19.37 2.75 -8.54
C LEU A 30 19.23 2.16 -9.94
N PHE A 31 20.29 1.52 -10.45
CA PHE A 31 20.38 1.06 -11.85
C PHE A 31 19.21 0.17 -12.32
N ASN A 32 18.59 -0.58 -11.40
CA ASN A 32 17.46 -1.47 -11.71
C ASN A 32 16.09 -0.77 -11.81
N ALA A 33 15.96 0.46 -11.32
CA ALA A 33 14.67 1.15 -11.23
C ALA A 33 14.11 1.56 -12.60
N ALA A 34 14.98 1.69 -13.60
CA ALA A 34 14.59 2.04 -14.97
C ALA A 34 14.01 0.84 -15.74
N ASP A 35 14.38 -0.38 -15.34
CA ASP A 35 13.92 -1.63 -15.96
C ASP A 35 12.74 -2.26 -15.20
N SER A 36 12.41 -1.74 -14.01
CA SER A 36 11.37 -2.28 -13.15
C SER A 36 10.00 -1.66 -13.47
N GLY A 37 9.24 -2.33 -14.34
CA GLY A 37 7.78 -2.17 -14.48
C GLY A 37 7.30 -0.99 -15.35
N PRO A 38 5.97 -0.89 -15.57
CA PRO A 38 5.36 0.09 -16.48
C PRO A 38 5.45 1.55 -15.97
N TYR A 39 5.77 1.74 -14.69
CA TYR A 39 5.65 3.02 -14.01
C TYR A 39 6.79 4.00 -14.33
N TYR A 40 7.97 3.49 -14.68
CA TYR A 40 9.14 4.33 -14.89
C TYR A 40 8.97 5.27 -16.09
N GLN A 41 8.52 4.74 -17.23
CA GLN A 41 8.25 5.56 -18.41
C GLN A 41 7.03 6.46 -18.20
N SER A 42 5.97 5.94 -17.56
CA SER A 42 4.79 6.72 -17.19
C SER A 42 5.15 7.95 -16.35
N MET A 43 6.04 7.81 -15.36
CA MET A 43 6.55 8.93 -14.57
C MET A 43 7.22 10.00 -15.44
N ILE A 44 8.09 9.59 -16.38
CA ILE A 44 8.77 10.52 -17.28
C ILE A 44 7.76 11.28 -18.14
N ASP A 45 6.78 10.57 -18.69
CA ASP A 45 5.75 11.14 -19.55
C ASP A 45 4.86 12.11 -18.78
N THR A 46 4.40 11.75 -17.58
CA THR A 46 3.60 12.64 -16.70
C THR A 46 4.36 13.92 -16.33
N ILE A 47 5.65 13.83 -16.01
CA ILE A 47 6.48 15.02 -15.72
C ILE A 47 6.63 15.89 -16.98
N ALA A 48 6.81 15.28 -18.15
CA ALA A 48 6.93 16.00 -19.41
C ALA A 48 5.62 16.73 -19.78
N GLU A 49 4.47 16.09 -19.55
CA GLU A 49 3.14 16.67 -19.73
C GLU A 49 2.86 17.83 -18.78
N ALA A 50 3.23 17.70 -17.50
CA ALA A 50 3.07 18.76 -16.50
C ALA A 50 3.92 20.01 -16.81
N GLY A 51 5.01 19.84 -17.55
CA GLY A 51 5.79 20.92 -18.14
C GLY A 51 6.85 21.54 -17.21
N PRO A 52 7.61 22.54 -17.71
CA PRO A 52 8.71 23.14 -16.99
C PRO A 52 8.23 23.99 -15.80
N GLY A 53 8.92 23.87 -14.66
CA GLY A 53 8.63 24.66 -13.45
C GLY A 53 7.95 23.87 -12.33
N ILE A 54 7.51 22.64 -12.61
CA ILE A 54 7.02 21.70 -11.61
C ILE A 54 8.10 21.42 -10.56
N LYS A 55 7.72 21.51 -9.28
CA LYS A 55 8.54 21.04 -8.16
C LYS A 55 8.09 19.62 -7.83
N GLY A 56 9.05 18.71 -7.75
CA GLY A 56 8.78 17.35 -7.29
C GLY A 56 8.25 17.36 -5.85
N PRO A 57 7.45 16.35 -5.48
CA PRO A 57 6.94 16.23 -4.13
C PRO A 57 8.07 15.99 -3.12
N THR A 58 7.89 16.48 -1.91
CA THR A 58 8.81 16.19 -0.80
C THR A 58 8.63 14.75 -0.32
N GLY A 59 9.63 14.18 0.35
CA GLY A 59 9.51 12.86 0.95
C GLY A 59 8.33 12.74 1.92
N TYR A 60 7.98 13.82 2.63
CA TYR A 60 6.79 13.90 3.49
C TYR A 60 5.49 13.79 2.70
N GLN A 61 5.38 14.48 1.56
CA GLN A 61 4.17 14.40 0.72
C GLN A 61 4.01 13.02 0.08
N ILE A 62 5.11 12.41 -0.38
CA ILE A 62 5.09 11.04 -0.91
C ILE A 62 4.64 10.07 0.19
N GLY A 63 5.27 10.11 1.36
CA GLY A 63 5.00 9.15 2.43
C GLY A 63 3.71 9.38 3.23
N ASN A 64 2.96 10.45 2.96
CA ASN A 64 1.67 10.70 3.59
C ASN A 64 0.60 10.92 2.52
N THR A 65 0.53 12.11 1.92
CA THR A 65 -0.55 12.48 1.00
C THR A 65 -0.70 11.53 -0.19
N TYR A 66 0.37 11.30 -0.95
CA TYR A 66 0.28 10.44 -2.15
C TYR A 66 0.16 8.96 -1.79
N LEU A 67 0.77 8.53 -0.69
CA LEU A 67 0.59 7.17 -0.19
C LEU A 67 -0.87 6.94 0.28
N GLU A 68 -1.49 7.91 0.95
CA GLU A 68 -2.90 7.86 1.34
C GLU A 68 -3.83 7.82 0.11
N GLU A 69 -3.54 8.62 -0.92
CA GLU A 69 -4.25 8.59 -2.20
C GLU A 69 -4.12 7.21 -2.88
N GLU A 70 -2.91 6.65 -2.97
CA GLU A 70 -2.68 5.29 -3.52
C GLU A 70 -3.39 4.21 -2.69
N VAL A 71 -3.38 4.32 -1.35
CA VAL A 71 -4.12 3.40 -0.47
C VAL A 71 -5.61 3.50 -0.73
N GLN A 72 -6.16 4.70 -0.90
CA GLN A 72 -7.57 4.90 -1.20
C GLN A 72 -7.96 4.34 -2.59
N GLU A 73 -7.07 4.45 -3.58
CA GLU A 73 -7.24 3.81 -4.88
C GLU A 73 -7.20 2.28 -4.77
N LEU A 74 -6.30 1.71 -3.96
CA LEU A 74 -6.24 0.27 -3.73
C LEU A 74 -7.41 -0.27 -2.89
N GLU A 75 -7.93 0.55 -1.97
CA GLU A 75 -9.15 0.23 -1.22
C GLU A 75 -10.33 -0.01 -2.15
N SER A 76 -10.31 0.45 -3.40
CA SER A 76 -11.39 0.17 -4.36
C SER A 76 -11.32 -1.23 -4.97
N ILE A 77 -10.29 -2.04 -4.74
CA ILE A 77 -10.17 -3.37 -5.37
C ILE A 77 -10.53 -4.47 -4.38
N ILE A 78 -11.41 -5.39 -4.78
CA ILE A 78 -11.71 -6.62 -4.03
C ILE A 78 -10.94 -7.77 -4.68
N ASN A 79 -10.03 -8.38 -3.92
CA ASN A 79 -9.25 -9.53 -4.36
C ASN A 79 -9.86 -10.83 -3.86
N PHE A 80 -9.98 -11.82 -4.74
CA PHE A 80 -10.38 -13.18 -4.42
C PHE A 80 -9.17 -14.10 -4.48
N MET A 81 -8.88 -14.70 -3.33
CA MET A 81 -7.78 -15.65 -3.15
C MET A 81 -8.37 -16.99 -2.73
N ILE A 82 -7.86 -18.07 -3.32
CA ILE A 82 -8.25 -19.44 -2.97
C ILE A 82 -7.10 -20.05 -2.17
N TYR A 83 -7.42 -20.60 -1.01
CA TYR A 83 -6.47 -21.34 -0.21
C TYR A 83 -6.75 -22.84 -0.34
N SER A 84 -5.78 -23.58 -0.87
CA SER A 84 -5.84 -25.04 -0.99
C SER A 84 -4.46 -25.64 -0.84
N ASP A 85 -4.38 -26.80 -0.18
CA ASP A 85 -3.15 -27.55 0.07
C ASP A 85 -1.96 -26.69 0.55
N ARG A 86 -2.21 -25.89 1.60
CA ARG A 86 -1.22 -24.97 2.21
C ARG A 86 -0.67 -23.88 1.29
N SER A 87 -1.29 -23.66 0.14
CA SER A 87 -0.93 -22.62 -0.80
C SER A 87 -2.09 -21.65 -0.99
N MET A 88 -1.74 -20.37 -1.17
CA MET A 88 -2.70 -19.33 -1.54
C MET A 88 -2.51 -19.04 -3.02
N ILE A 89 -3.58 -19.14 -3.79
CA ILE A 89 -3.62 -18.91 -5.23
C ILE A 89 -4.50 -17.70 -5.48
N TYR A 90 -4.01 -16.76 -6.29
CA TYR A 90 -4.84 -15.66 -6.77
C TYR A 90 -5.87 -16.19 -7.77
N HIS A 91 -7.15 -15.89 -7.54
CA HIS A 91 -8.24 -16.24 -8.46
C HIS A 91 -8.56 -15.07 -9.38
N SER A 92 -8.97 -13.94 -8.79
CA SER A 92 -9.39 -12.76 -9.54
C SER A 92 -9.39 -11.51 -8.66
N SER A 93 -9.53 -10.35 -9.30
CA SER A 93 -9.70 -9.05 -8.66
C SER A 93 -10.84 -8.32 -9.34
N VAL A 94 -11.64 -7.60 -8.56
CA VAL A 94 -12.72 -6.76 -9.07
C VAL A 94 -12.41 -5.33 -8.66
N ASP A 95 -12.26 -4.47 -9.66
CA ASP A 95 -12.21 -3.03 -9.44
C ASP A 95 -13.62 -2.54 -9.09
N THR A 96 -13.76 -2.00 -7.89
CA THR A 96 -14.99 -1.40 -7.35
C THR A 96 -14.88 0.12 -7.24
N THR A 97 -13.95 0.74 -7.98
CA THR A 97 -13.83 2.20 -8.08
C THR A 97 -15.17 2.78 -8.53
N ASN A 98 -15.73 3.69 -7.73
CA ASN A 98 -17.04 4.31 -7.92
C ASN A 98 -18.26 3.36 -7.80
N ILE A 99 -18.07 2.11 -7.37
CA ILE A 99 -19.16 1.17 -7.09
C ILE A 99 -19.31 1.05 -5.57
N PRO A 100 -20.48 1.42 -5.00
CA PRO A 100 -20.72 1.21 -3.58
C PRO A 100 -20.62 -0.27 -3.22
N LYS A 101 -19.78 -0.60 -2.23
CA LYS A 101 -19.62 -1.96 -1.69
C LYS A 101 -20.78 -2.34 -0.78
N THR A 102 -21.98 -2.43 -1.35
CA THR A 102 -23.17 -2.85 -0.61
C THR A 102 -23.12 -4.34 -0.28
N THR A 103 -23.86 -4.75 0.74
CA THR A 103 -24.02 -6.16 1.12
C THR A 103 -24.41 -7.04 -0.08
N ASP A 104 -25.39 -6.61 -0.88
CA ASP A 104 -25.89 -7.40 -2.01
C ASP A 104 -24.83 -7.53 -3.12
N TYR A 105 -24.05 -6.47 -3.36
CA TYR A 105 -23.00 -6.49 -4.37
C TYR A 105 -21.84 -7.41 -3.96
N ILE A 106 -21.38 -7.32 -2.72
CA ILE A 106 -20.34 -8.22 -2.18
C ILE A 106 -20.85 -9.66 -2.19
N PHE A 107 -22.08 -9.89 -1.75
CA PHE A 107 -22.71 -11.21 -1.80
C PHE A 107 -22.71 -11.77 -3.23
N PHE A 108 -23.14 -10.98 -4.22
CA PHE A 108 -23.11 -11.38 -5.63
C PHE A 108 -21.71 -11.77 -6.11
N LEU A 109 -20.67 -11.00 -5.76
CA LEU A 109 -19.30 -11.33 -6.14
C LEU A 109 -18.81 -12.63 -5.49
N MET A 110 -19.03 -12.79 -4.19
CA MET A 110 -18.69 -14.02 -3.46
C MET A 110 -19.44 -15.23 -4.01
N ASP A 111 -20.73 -15.07 -4.28
CA ASP A 111 -21.63 -16.07 -4.82
C ASP A 111 -21.12 -16.60 -6.17
N LYS A 112 -20.74 -15.68 -7.06
CA LYS A 112 -20.16 -15.99 -8.37
C LYS A 112 -18.84 -16.75 -8.24
N VAL A 113 -17.95 -16.33 -7.34
CA VAL A 113 -16.65 -17.02 -7.15
C VAL A 113 -16.85 -18.44 -6.62
N VAL A 114 -17.80 -18.66 -5.71
CA VAL A 114 -18.12 -20.01 -5.24
C VAL A 114 -18.65 -20.88 -6.38
N GLU A 115 -19.49 -20.34 -7.27
CA GLU A 115 -19.96 -21.07 -8.46
C GLU A 115 -18.82 -21.41 -9.43
N GLU A 116 -17.89 -20.48 -9.65
CA GLU A 116 -16.71 -20.69 -10.52
C GLU A 116 -15.74 -21.75 -9.97
N VAL A 117 -15.54 -21.79 -8.64
CA VAL A 117 -14.67 -22.78 -7.98
C VAL A 117 -15.34 -24.16 -7.85
N GLY A 118 -16.67 -24.19 -7.90
CA GLY A 118 -17.47 -25.38 -7.59
C GLY A 118 -17.77 -25.41 -6.09
N GLU A 119 -19.06 -25.41 -5.78
CA GLU A 119 -19.60 -25.32 -4.42
C GLU A 119 -19.15 -26.46 -3.52
N GLU A 120 -18.89 -27.64 -4.08
CA GLU A 120 -18.36 -28.83 -3.42
C GLU A 120 -16.87 -28.71 -3.02
N ASN A 121 -16.14 -27.80 -3.65
CA ASN A 121 -14.71 -27.57 -3.40
C ASN A 121 -14.47 -26.46 -2.38
N VAL A 122 -15.52 -25.75 -1.98
CA VAL A 122 -15.45 -24.66 -1.00
C VAL A 122 -15.92 -25.18 0.36
N VAL A 123 -15.10 -24.98 1.39
CA VAL A 123 -15.46 -25.31 2.78
C VAL A 123 -15.79 -24.04 3.57
N GLN A 124 -15.05 -22.97 3.31
CA GLN A 124 -15.11 -21.74 4.09
C GLN A 124 -14.87 -20.52 3.23
N VAL A 125 -15.61 -19.45 3.50
CA VAL A 125 -15.33 -18.11 2.98
C VAL A 125 -14.88 -17.22 4.13
N VAL A 126 -13.74 -16.57 3.96
CA VAL A 126 -13.14 -15.66 4.96
C VAL A 126 -13.09 -14.27 4.35
N THR A 127 -13.67 -13.28 5.03
CA THR A 127 -13.66 -11.87 4.61
C THR A 127 -13.19 -10.99 5.76
N ASP A 128 -12.96 -9.70 5.52
CA ASP A 128 -12.80 -8.77 6.63
C ASP A 128 -14.06 -8.70 7.52
N ASN A 129 -13.93 -7.98 8.64
CA ASN A 129 -15.01 -7.81 9.62
C ASN A 129 -15.82 -6.53 9.39
N GLU A 130 -15.73 -5.93 8.20
CA GLU A 130 -16.56 -4.79 7.84
C GLU A 130 -18.04 -5.22 7.80
N ALA A 131 -18.95 -4.29 8.11
CA ALA A 131 -20.38 -4.61 8.25
C ALA A 131 -21.00 -5.19 6.96
N SER A 132 -20.58 -4.66 5.81
CA SER A 132 -21.04 -5.05 4.48
C SER A 132 -20.63 -6.49 4.14
N PHE A 133 -19.35 -6.84 4.33
CA PHE A 133 -18.81 -8.19 4.14
C PHE A 133 -19.39 -9.21 5.12
N LYS A 134 -19.56 -8.82 6.39
CA LYS A 134 -20.21 -9.68 7.38
C LYS A 134 -21.64 -10.05 6.97
N ALA A 135 -22.43 -9.06 6.57
CA ALA A 135 -23.80 -9.31 6.13
C ALA A 135 -23.84 -10.18 4.86
N ALA A 136 -22.92 -9.95 3.91
CA ALA A 136 -22.79 -10.77 2.71
C ALA A 136 -22.41 -12.23 3.04
N GLY A 137 -21.50 -12.43 4.00
CA GLY A 137 -21.13 -13.74 4.53
C GLY A 137 -22.31 -14.50 5.12
N MET A 138 -23.18 -13.81 5.87
CA MET A 138 -24.40 -14.40 6.42
C MET A 138 -25.38 -14.82 5.33
N LEU A 139 -25.58 -13.97 4.30
CA LEU A 139 -26.41 -14.32 3.14
C LEU A 139 -25.85 -15.52 2.38
N LEU A 140 -24.52 -15.63 2.27
CA LEU A 140 -23.86 -16.77 1.64
C LEU A 140 -24.15 -18.07 2.38
N MET A 141 -24.02 -18.08 3.71
CA MET A 141 -24.38 -19.23 4.55
C MET A 141 -25.89 -19.54 4.49
N GLU A 142 -26.73 -18.52 4.30
CA GLU A 142 -28.16 -18.73 4.13
C GLU A 142 -28.48 -19.42 2.81
N LYS A 143 -27.87 -18.99 1.69
CA LYS A 143 -28.02 -19.62 0.37
C LYS A 143 -27.39 -21.01 0.32
N ARG A 144 -26.19 -21.18 0.88
CA ARG A 144 -25.38 -22.40 0.80
C ARG A 144 -25.12 -23.01 2.18
N LYS A 145 -26.00 -23.92 2.60
CA LYS A 145 -26.07 -24.45 3.97
C LYS A 145 -24.85 -25.28 4.41
N HIS A 146 -24.05 -25.80 3.48
CA HIS A 146 -22.83 -26.56 3.76
C HIS A 146 -21.57 -25.68 3.86
N LEU A 147 -21.65 -24.40 3.49
CA LEU A 147 -20.56 -23.45 3.63
C LEU A 147 -20.57 -22.76 4.99
N PHE A 148 -19.38 -22.42 5.48
CA PHE A 148 -19.19 -21.58 6.64
C PHE A 148 -18.54 -20.25 6.27
N TRP A 149 -19.01 -19.16 6.86
CA TRP A 149 -18.35 -17.87 6.80
C TRP A 149 -17.73 -17.51 8.14
N SER A 150 -16.55 -16.90 8.12
CA SER A 150 -15.91 -16.32 9.31
C SER A 150 -15.22 -15.00 9.00
N PRO A 151 -15.13 -14.09 9.99
CA PRO A 151 -14.29 -12.91 9.84
C PRO A 151 -12.80 -13.28 9.82
N CYS A 152 -11.99 -12.48 9.15
CA CYS A 152 -10.56 -12.64 9.04
C CYS A 152 -9.89 -12.43 10.39
N ALA A 153 -9.20 -13.46 10.89
CA ALA A 153 -8.52 -13.42 12.17
C ALA A 153 -7.47 -12.30 12.24
N ALA A 154 -6.72 -12.08 11.15
CA ALA A 154 -5.72 -11.01 11.10
C ALA A 154 -6.38 -9.63 11.28
N HIS A 155 -7.49 -9.38 10.56
CA HIS A 155 -8.21 -8.11 10.71
C HIS A 155 -8.84 -7.96 12.09
N CYS A 156 -9.38 -9.04 12.69
CA CYS A 156 -9.87 -9.01 14.07
C CYS A 156 -8.76 -8.64 15.07
N ILE A 157 -7.56 -9.19 14.91
CA ILE A 157 -6.40 -8.84 15.74
C ILE A 157 -6.01 -7.38 15.52
N ASP A 158 -6.06 -6.86 14.29
CA ASP A 158 -5.80 -5.45 14.01
C ASP A 158 -6.73 -4.52 14.78
N LEU A 159 -8.04 -4.82 14.77
CA LEU A 159 -9.05 -4.04 15.48
C LEU A 159 -8.84 -4.11 17.01
N MET A 160 -8.47 -5.28 17.54
CA MET A 160 -8.10 -5.40 18.95
C MET A 160 -6.89 -4.52 19.29
N LEU A 161 -5.88 -4.49 18.41
CA LEU A 161 -4.69 -3.64 18.60
C LEU A 161 -5.04 -2.15 18.48
N GLU A 162 -5.96 -1.77 17.60
CA GLU A 162 -6.49 -0.41 17.50
C GLU A 162 -7.17 0.04 18.81
N ASP A 163 -8.05 -0.81 19.36
CA ASP A 163 -8.73 -0.54 20.63
C ASP A 163 -7.73 -0.39 21.79
N ILE A 164 -6.73 -1.28 21.86
CA ILE A 164 -5.64 -1.19 22.85
C ILE A 164 -4.83 0.08 22.63
N GLY A 165 -4.44 0.38 21.39
CA GLY A 165 -3.67 1.57 21.03
C GLY A 165 -4.40 2.87 21.34
N SER A 166 -5.73 2.84 21.36
CA SER A 166 -6.59 3.99 21.67
C SER A 166 -6.71 4.29 23.17
N MET A 167 -6.28 3.38 24.05
CA MET A 167 -6.28 3.62 25.50
C MET A 167 -5.30 4.76 25.83
N LYS A 168 -5.75 5.76 26.60
CA LYS A 168 -5.01 7.02 26.83
C LYS A 168 -3.51 6.82 27.12
N GLN A 169 -3.16 5.97 28.08
CA GLN A 169 -1.76 5.73 28.47
C GLN A 169 -0.94 5.06 27.35
N ILE A 170 -1.56 4.14 26.61
CA ILE A 170 -0.93 3.43 25.49
C ILE A 170 -0.76 4.39 24.32
N LYS A 171 -1.81 5.15 23.99
CA LYS A 171 -1.78 6.18 22.95
C LYS A 171 -0.68 7.20 23.16
N GLU A 172 -0.56 7.74 24.38
CA GLU A 172 0.52 8.69 24.73
C GLU A 172 1.91 8.07 24.49
N THR A 173 2.08 6.79 24.81
CA THR A 173 3.33 6.04 24.58
C THR A 173 3.61 5.81 23.10
N LEU A 174 2.58 5.40 22.34
CA LEU A 174 2.67 5.20 20.89
C LEU A 174 2.97 6.51 20.15
N ASP A 175 2.35 7.62 20.56
CA ASP A 175 2.61 8.95 19.99
C ASP A 175 4.07 9.39 20.23
N GLN A 176 4.61 9.14 21.43
CA GLN A 176 6.03 9.37 21.71
C GLN A 176 6.95 8.49 20.86
N ALA A 177 6.63 7.20 20.73
CA ALA A 177 7.37 6.30 19.87
C ALA A 177 7.36 6.76 18.41
N LYS A 178 6.20 7.20 17.89
CA LYS A 178 6.05 7.78 16.55
C LYS A 178 6.87 9.05 16.37
N MET A 179 6.94 9.93 17.38
CA MET A 179 7.79 11.12 17.31
C MET A 179 9.28 10.75 17.21
N ILE A 180 9.73 9.74 17.96
CA ILE A 180 11.12 9.28 17.95
C ILE A 180 11.46 8.63 16.60
N THR A 181 10.62 7.71 16.12
CA THR A 181 10.83 7.07 14.81
C THR A 181 10.80 8.10 13.68
N GLY A 182 9.85 9.04 13.72
CA GLY A 182 9.77 10.17 12.78
C GLY A 182 11.05 11.02 12.79
N PHE A 183 11.56 11.38 13.97
CA PHE A 183 12.83 12.11 14.09
C PHE A 183 14.01 11.36 13.46
N ILE A 184 14.11 10.04 13.71
CA ILE A 184 15.19 9.21 13.18
C ILE A 184 15.11 9.14 11.66
N TYR A 185 13.96 8.78 11.10
CA TYR A 185 13.80 8.57 9.66
C TYR A 185 13.75 9.85 8.83
N ASN A 186 13.48 11.00 9.44
CA ASN A 186 13.49 12.29 8.74
C ASN A 186 14.91 12.81 8.42
N SER A 187 15.97 12.16 8.91
CA SER A 187 17.36 12.58 8.66
C SER A 187 18.25 11.39 8.32
N LEU A 188 18.75 11.35 7.08
CA LEU A 188 19.71 10.31 6.63
C LEU A 188 20.93 10.18 7.55
N LYS A 189 21.39 11.29 8.15
CA LYS A 189 22.50 11.27 9.12
C LYS A 189 22.13 10.49 10.38
N VAL A 190 20.92 10.72 10.90
CA VAL A 190 20.42 10.06 12.11
C VAL A 190 20.09 8.60 11.82
N VAL A 191 19.48 8.29 10.66
CA VAL A 191 19.30 6.91 10.19
C VAL A 191 20.62 6.16 10.13
N ASN A 192 21.65 6.74 9.50
CA ASN A 192 22.95 6.09 9.39
C ASN A 192 23.60 5.86 10.76
N LEU A 193 23.47 6.83 11.67
CA LEU A 193 23.97 6.68 13.05
C LEU A 193 23.23 5.57 13.80
N MET A 194 21.91 5.54 13.68
CA MET A 194 21.06 4.49 14.25
C MET A 194 21.50 3.13 13.70
N LYS A 195 21.67 2.98 12.38
CA LYS A 195 22.12 1.74 11.74
C LYS A 195 23.49 1.27 12.24
N VAL A 196 24.45 2.18 12.43
CA VAL A 196 25.75 1.84 13.03
C VAL A 196 25.56 1.28 14.45
N PHE A 197 24.70 1.91 15.25
CA PHE A 197 24.45 1.50 16.63
C PHE A 197 23.68 0.18 16.74
N THR A 198 22.71 -0.04 15.84
CA THR A 198 21.81 -1.20 15.87
C THR A 198 22.32 -2.39 15.05
N LYS A 199 23.49 -2.27 14.41
CA LYS A 199 24.06 -3.25 13.47
C LYS A 199 23.17 -3.47 12.25
N ASP A 200 22.86 -2.38 11.57
CA ASP A 200 22.03 -2.30 10.35
C ASP A 200 20.59 -2.81 10.52
N ARG A 201 20.01 -2.68 11.72
CA ARG A 201 18.60 -3.00 11.93
C ARG A 201 17.71 -1.79 11.67
N ASP A 202 16.58 -2.02 11.02
CA ASP A 202 15.51 -1.03 10.88
C ASP A 202 14.49 -1.12 12.02
N LEU A 203 13.97 0.04 12.43
CA LEU A 203 12.95 0.20 13.47
C LEU A 203 11.54 -0.03 12.93
N LEU A 204 11.29 0.48 11.72
CA LEU A 204 10.04 0.21 11.01
C LEU A 204 10.19 -1.14 10.33
N ARG A 205 9.46 -2.12 10.84
CA ARG A 205 9.25 -3.39 10.16
C ARG A 205 7.79 -3.41 9.73
N PRO A 206 7.48 -3.53 8.43
CA PRO A 206 6.11 -3.69 7.99
C PRO A 206 5.49 -4.86 8.77
N GLY A 207 4.50 -4.56 9.61
CA GLY A 207 3.68 -5.59 10.22
C GLY A 207 2.79 -6.21 9.15
N ILE A 208 2.38 -7.47 9.36
CA ILE A 208 1.37 -8.10 8.49
C ILE A 208 0.03 -7.33 8.59
N ILE A 209 -0.15 -6.53 9.65
CA ILE A 209 -1.38 -5.81 9.97
C ILE A 209 -1.06 -4.35 10.31
N ARG A 210 -1.95 -3.42 9.96
CA ARG A 210 -1.66 -1.97 9.94
C ARG A 210 -1.33 -1.46 11.34
N PHE A 211 -2.17 -1.78 12.33
CA PHE A 211 -1.98 -1.35 13.71
C PHE A 211 -0.87 -2.13 14.41
N ALA A 212 -0.63 -3.39 14.02
CA ALA A 212 0.52 -4.15 14.51
C ALA A 212 1.86 -3.44 14.23
N THR A 213 1.96 -2.67 13.14
CA THR A 213 3.18 -1.90 12.81
C THR A 213 3.55 -0.90 13.90
N GLU A 214 2.57 -0.27 14.57
CA GLU A 214 2.84 0.68 15.65
C GLU A 214 3.47 -0.01 16.87
N PHE A 215 2.92 -1.16 17.25
CA PHE A 215 3.43 -1.96 18.36
C PHE A 215 4.79 -2.60 18.06
N ILE A 216 5.00 -3.08 16.82
CA ILE A 216 6.31 -3.61 16.37
C ILE A 216 7.37 -2.51 16.38
N SER A 217 7.00 -1.29 16.00
CA SER A 217 7.90 -0.13 16.04
C SER A 217 8.28 0.21 17.49
N LEU A 218 7.31 0.20 18.40
CA LEU A 218 7.55 0.40 19.83
C LEU A 218 8.46 -0.71 20.41
N GLU A 219 8.18 -1.98 20.10
CA GLU A 219 9.04 -3.11 20.50
C GLU A 219 10.47 -2.92 19.99
N SER A 220 10.62 -2.49 18.73
CA SER A 220 11.94 -2.24 18.12
C SER A 220 12.72 -1.16 18.86
N LEU A 221 12.07 -0.07 19.29
CA LEU A 221 12.70 0.97 20.12
C LEU A 221 13.19 0.41 21.45
N ILE A 222 12.39 -0.43 22.12
CA ILE A 222 12.73 -1.05 23.42
C ILE A 222 13.90 -2.03 23.25
N VAL A 223 13.80 -2.97 22.31
CA VAL A 223 14.82 -4.00 22.07
C VAL A 223 16.16 -3.39 21.65
N MET A 224 16.13 -2.29 20.90
CA MET A 224 17.33 -1.56 20.47
C MET A 224 17.82 -0.54 21.50
N ARG A 225 17.14 -0.42 22.66
CA ARG A 225 17.49 0.52 23.75
C ARG A 225 17.58 1.97 23.29
N LEU A 226 16.65 2.38 22.44
CA LEU A 226 16.53 3.76 21.97
C LEU A 226 15.59 4.60 22.84
N ILE A 227 14.84 3.94 23.75
CA ILE A 227 14.02 4.50 24.82
C ILE A 227 14.24 3.72 26.10
#